data_AF-A0A645CRT8-F1
#
_entry.id   AF-A0A645CRT8-F1
#
_cell.length_a   1.000
_cell.length_b   1.000
_cell.length_c   1.000
_cell.angle_alpha   90.00
_cell.angle_beta   90.00
_cell.angle_gamma   90.00
#
_symmetry.space_group_name_H-M   'P 1'
#
loop_
_entity.id
_entity.type
_entity.pdbx_description
1 polymer ?
#
loop_
_entity_poly.entity_id
_entity_poly.type
_entity_poly.pdbx_seq_one_letter_code
_entity_poly.pdbx_strand_id
1 'polypeptide(L)'
;METRPNGLIIGRRRVPLGVIAIIYEARPNVTVDAAVLCLKSGNACILRGGKEAIRSNRAAVELMRGALESAGLPADCISLVQDTSHESANELMHLTAYVDVLIPRGGANLIRSVAKNASVPVIRTGEGVCHVYIDSEADLDMGAKILYNAKCSRPSVCNAAECVLVAEDIAADFFQKAIPLLKTKNVELRCDKAALALVGGDGIAAQESDWDAEYDDYILAVHVVKNTAEAIDFINAHGTGHSEAIITKNYFTAQHFLDAVDAAAVYVNASTRFTDGGEFGLGAEIGISTQKMHARGPMGLEELTSCKYVIYGEGQIRE
;
A
#
# COMPACT_ATOMS: atom_id res chain seq x y z
N MET A 1 -3.60 -5.81 31.24
CA MET A 1 -3.43 -5.02 32.49
C MET A 1 -2.25 -5.65 33.21
N GLU A 2 -1.32 -4.85 33.70
CA GLU A 2 -0.13 -5.27 34.41
C GLU A 2 -0.04 -4.53 35.74
N THR A 3 0.21 -5.26 36.83
CA THR A 3 0.39 -4.68 38.16
C THR A 3 1.87 -4.35 38.36
N ARG A 4 2.18 -3.08 38.66
CA ARG A 4 3.53 -2.59 38.91
C ARG A 4 3.97 -2.85 40.36
N PRO A 5 5.27 -2.82 40.68
CA PRO A 5 5.77 -3.07 42.04
C PRO A 5 5.17 -2.17 43.13
N ASN A 6 4.69 -0.97 42.79
CA ASN A 6 4.02 -0.06 43.71
C ASN A 6 2.50 -0.30 43.83
N GLY A 7 1.97 -1.36 43.21
CA GLY A 7 0.56 -1.72 43.24
C GLY A 7 -0.33 -1.02 42.20
N LEU A 8 0.20 -0.11 41.37
CA LEU A 8 -0.57 0.46 40.26
C LEU A 8 -0.93 -0.62 39.23
N ILE A 9 -2.17 -0.64 38.76
CA ILE A 9 -2.61 -1.52 37.67
C ILE A 9 -2.71 -0.71 36.40
N ILE A 10 -1.84 -0.98 35.44
CA ILE A 10 -1.72 -0.22 34.19
C ILE A 10 -2.18 -1.09 33.02
N GLY A 11 -2.98 -0.53 32.12
CA GLY A 11 -3.31 -1.16 30.85
C GLY A 11 -3.40 -0.18 29.71
N ARG A 12 -3.42 -0.73 28.51
CA ARG A 12 -3.59 0.00 27.25
C ARG A 12 -4.97 -0.32 26.68
N ARG A 13 -5.71 0.70 26.27
CA ARG A 13 -7.05 0.59 25.68
C ARG A 13 -7.04 1.23 24.29
N ARG A 14 -7.55 0.51 23.28
CA ARG A 14 -7.76 1.01 21.92
C ARG A 14 -8.86 2.07 21.92
N VAL A 15 -8.66 3.15 21.17
CA VAL A 15 -9.60 4.27 21.01
C VAL A 15 -9.56 4.76 19.55
N PRO A 16 -10.62 5.38 19.02
CA PRO A 16 -10.57 5.98 17.69
C PRO A 16 -9.44 7.01 17.58
N LEU A 17 -8.98 7.29 16.35
CA LEU A 17 -8.07 8.41 16.10
C LEU A 17 -8.76 9.74 16.38
N GLY A 18 -10.04 9.86 16.01
CA GLY A 18 -10.87 11.05 16.18
C GLY A 18 -11.57 11.40 14.88
N VAL A 19 -11.05 12.38 14.15
CA VAL A 19 -11.56 12.85 12.86
C VAL A 19 -10.58 12.49 11.75
N ILE A 20 -11.06 11.75 10.77
CA ILE A 20 -10.31 11.31 9.60
C ILE A 20 -10.77 12.11 8.38
N ALA A 21 -9.83 12.78 7.72
CA ALA A 21 -10.07 13.44 6.45
C ALA A 21 -9.54 12.60 5.29
N ILE A 22 -10.39 12.32 4.30
CA ILE A 22 -10.02 11.57 3.10
C ILE A 22 -10.06 12.49 1.90
N ILE A 23 -8.91 12.68 1.25
CA ILE A 23 -8.81 13.42 -0.01
C ILE A 23 -8.64 12.42 -1.14
N TYR A 24 -9.60 12.35 -2.06
CA TYR A 24 -9.63 11.31 -3.09
C TYR A 24 -10.08 11.81 -4.46
N GLU A 25 -9.71 11.06 -5.50
CA GLU A 25 -10.01 11.39 -6.91
C GLU A 25 -11.33 10.78 -7.39
N ALA A 26 -11.49 10.55 -8.69
CA ALA A 26 -12.74 10.15 -9.36
C ALA A 26 -13.15 8.67 -9.08
N ARG A 27 -13.26 8.29 -7.81
CA ARG A 27 -13.64 6.94 -7.35
C ARG A 27 -14.83 7.03 -6.37
N PRO A 28 -16.07 7.12 -6.86
CA PRO A 28 -17.25 7.31 -5.99
C PRO A 28 -17.43 6.24 -4.92
N ASN A 29 -16.96 5.01 -5.15
CA ASN A 29 -17.01 3.93 -4.17
C ASN A 29 -16.20 4.26 -2.90
N VAL A 30 -15.08 4.99 -3.03
CA VAL A 30 -14.23 5.40 -1.89
C VAL A 30 -15.03 6.24 -0.90
N THR A 31 -16.02 7.00 -1.36
CA THR A 31 -16.96 7.76 -0.50
C THR A 31 -17.60 6.85 0.55
N VAL A 32 -18.07 5.67 0.13
CA VAL A 32 -18.78 4.73 0.99
C VAL A 32 -17.78 3.88 1.78
N ASP A 33 -16.78 3.31 1.10
CA ASP A 33 -15.78 2.42 1.68
C ASP A 33 -15.06 3.10 2.85
N ALA A 34 -14.59 4.33 2.63
CA ALA A 34 -13.88 5.09 3.65
C ALA A 34 -14.77 5.50 4.82
N ALA A 35 -15.99 5.97 4.53
CA ALA A 35 -16.92 6.42 5.55
C ALA A 35 -17.35 5.29 6.49
N VAL A 36 -17.63 4.09 5.94
CA VAL A 36 -18.04 2.93 6.75
C VAL A 36 -16.88 2.44 7.62
N LEU A 37 -15.64 2.40 7.10
CA LEU A 37 -14.48 2.02 7.90
C LEU A 37 -14.21 3.02 9.04
N CYS A 38 -14.31 4.32 8.76
CA CYS A 38 -14.18 5.36 9.78
C CYS A 38 -15.27 5.21 10.86
N LEU A 39 -16.53 5.08 10.45
CA LEU A 39 -17.66 4.93 11.37
C LEU A 39 -17.50 3.67 12.24
N LYS A 40 -17.15 2.54 11.63
CA LYS A 40 -16.98 1.26 12.33
C LYS A 40 -15.84 1.27 13.34
N SER A 41 -14.79 2.04 13.07
CA SER A 41 -13.66 2.27 13.98
C SER A 41 -13.90 3.39 15.00
N GLY A 42 -15.10 4.01 14.98
CA GLY A 42 -15.53 5.04 15.92
C GLY A 42 -15.02 6.45 15.60
N ASN A 43 -14.58 6.68 14.37
CA ASN A 43 -14.10 7.97 13.89
C ASN A 43 -15.20 8.74 13.15
N ALA A 44 -15.14 10.07 13.21
CA ALA A 44 -15.86 10.92 12.26
C ALA A 44 -15.07 10.99 10.94
N CYS A 45 -15.78 11.14 9.82
CA CYS A 45 -15.20 11.13 8.48
C CYS A 45 -15.51 12.43 7.73
N ILE A 46 -14.48 13.12 7.27
CA ILE A 46 -14.58 14.24 6.34
C ILE A 46 -14.09 13.78 4.97
N LEU A 47 -14.97 13.86 3.98
CA LEU A 47 -14.71 13.42 2.61
C LEU A 47 -14.49 14.63 1.72
N ARG A 48 -13.42 14.60 0.92
CA ARG A 48 -13.16 15.57 -0.14
C ARG A 48 -12.81 14.81 -1.42
N GLY A 49 -13.81 14.60 -2.26
CA GLY A 49 -13.66 13.91 -3.55
C GLY A 49 -13.32 14.84 -4.72
N GLY A 50 -13.00 14.25 -5.87
CA GLY A 50 -12.76 14.98 -7.12
C GLY A 50 -14.03 15.57 -7.73
N LYS A 51 -13.90 16.66 -8.49
CA LYS A 51 -15.03 17.35 -9.15
C LYS A 51 -15.84 16.45 -10.07
N GLU A 52 -15.17 15.50 -10.74
CA GLU A 52 -15.79 14.57 -11.69
C GLU A 52 -16.83 13.64 -11.03
N ALA A 53 -16.69 13.37 -9.73
CA ALA A 53 -17.53 12.45 -8.97
C ALA A 53 -18.52 13.16 -8.02
N ILE A 54 -18.55 14.50 -7.99
CA ILE A 54 -19.23 15.25 -6.92
C ILE A 54 -20.72 14.93 -6.79
N ARG A 55 -21.43 14.70 -7.90
CA ARG A 55 -22.87 14.35 -7.88
C ARG A 55 -23.11 12.99 -7.23
N SER A 56 -22.29 11.99 -7.59
CA SER A 56 -22.37 10.65 -7.01
C SER A 56 -21.99 10.66 -5.53
N ASN A 57 -20.93 11.39 -5.16
CA ASN A 57 -20.49 11.50 -3.77
C ASN A 57 -21.56 12.16 -2.89
N ARG A 58 -22.22 13.23 -3.39
CA ARG A 58 -23.33 13.88 -2.69
C ARG A 58 -24.49 12.92 -2.43
N ALA A 59 -24.93 12.18 -3.46
CA ALA A 59 -26.02 11.22 -3.32
C ALA A 59 -25.68 10.11 -2.30
N ALA A 60 -24.46 9.56 -2.36
CA ALA A 60 -24.01 8.54 -1.42
C ALA A 60 -23.95 9.07 0.03
N VAL A 61 -23.42 10.27 0.24
CA VAL A 61 -23.33 10.88 1.57
C VAL A 61 -24.70 11.23 2.13
N GLU A 62 -25.63 11.72 1.31
CA GLU A 62 -27.01 11.99 1.74
C GLU A 62 -27.69 10.71 2.26
N LEU A 63 -27.55 9.59 1.55
CA LEU A 63 -28.06 8.29 1.99
C LEU A 63 -27.41 7.83 3.30
N MET A 64 -26.08 7.93 3.42
CA MET A 64 -25.36 7.54 4.64
C MET A 64 -25.75 8.41 5.84
N ARG A 65 -25.94 9.71 5.64
CA ARG A 65 -26.38 10.64 6.69
C ARG A 65 -27.79 10.32 7.17
N GLY A 66 -28.74 10.05 6.26
CA GLY A 66 -30.09 9.61 6.64
C GLY A 66 -30.07 8.27 7.40
N ALA A 67 -29.19 7.34 7.00
CA ALA A 67 -29.01 6.07 7.72
C ALA A 67 -28.46 6.29 9.15
N LEU A 68 -27.49 7.18 9.35
CA LEU A 68 -26.97 7.54 10.66
C LEU A 68 -28.06 8.08 11.59
N GLU A 69 -28.88 9.02 11.11
CA GLU A 69 -29.98 9.59 11.89
C GLU A 69 -31.01 8.53 12.28
N SER A 70 -31.34 7.62 11.34
CA SER A 70 -32.26 6.51 11.63
C SER A 70 -31.73 5.55 12.70
N ALA A 71 -30.40 5.48 12.88
CA ALA A 71 -29.73 4.70 13.92
C ALA A 71 -29.47 5.50 15.21
N GLY A 72 -29.91 6.75 15.31
CA GLY A 72 -29.72 7.63 16.47
C GLY A 72 -28.31 8.24 16.57
N LEU A 73 -27.53 8.23 15.49
CA LEU A 73 -26.21 8.85 15.42
C LEU A 73 -26.30 10.24 14.77
N PRO A 74 -25.42 11.20 15.13
CA PRO A 74 -25.34 12.48 14.44
C PRO A 74 -25.03 12.30 12.95
N ALA A 75 -25.79 12.96 12.08
CA ALA A 75 -25.52 12.95 10.64
C ALA A 75 -24.10 13.42 10.30
N ASP A 76 -23.55 14.33 11.11
CA ASP A 76 -22.22 14.93 10.91
C ASP A 76 -21.06 13.99 11.25
N CYS A 77 -21.33 12.76 11.71
CA CYS A 77 -20.32 11.69 11.72
C CYS A 77 -19.75 11.44 10.31
N ILE A 78 -20.49 11.75 9.25
CA ILE A 78 -20.01 11.75 7.85
C ILE A 78 -20.31 13.11 7.22
N SER A 79 -19.27 13.78 6.75
CA SER A 79 -19.35 15.09 6.11
C SER A 79 -18.66 15.09 4.75
N LEU A 80 -19.23 15.81 3.78
CA LEU A 80 -18.67 15.98 2.43
C LEU A 80 -18.36 17.45 2.19
N VAL A 81 -17.11 17.75 1.89
CA VAL A 81 -16.70 19.06 1.38
C VAL A 81 -17.28 19.23 -0.02
N GLN A 82 -18.24 20.14 -0.17
CA GLN A 82 -18.95 20.36 -1.44
C GLN A 82 -18.16 21.26 -2.41
N ASP A 83 -17.26 22.11 -1.90
CA ASP A 83 -16.38 22.90 -2.75
C ASP A 83 -15.28 22.01 -3.34
N THR A 84 -15.30 21.90 -4.67
CA THR A 84 -14.36 21.08 -5.44
C THR A 84 -13.08 21.83 -5.83
N SER A 85 -12.90 23.08 -5.38
CA SER A 85 -11.69 23.87 -5.61
C SER A 85 -10.45 23.22 -5.01
N HIS A 86 -9.27 23.47 -5.56
CA HIS A 86 -8.01 23.03 -4.94
C HIS A 86 -7.76 23.72 -3.59
N GLU A 87 -8.33 24.91 -3.39
CA GLU A 87 -8.23 25.67 -2.14
C GLU A 87 -8.88 24.91 -0.98
N SER A 88 -10.07 24.33 -1.17
CA SER A 88 -10.74 23.54 -0.12
C SER A 88 -9.93 22.32 0.32
N ALA A 89 -9.21 21.68 -0.61
CA ALA A 89 -8.30 20.58 -0.28
C ALA A 89 -7.10 21.09 0.52
N ASN A 90 -6.54 22.25 0.15
CA ASN A 90 -5.41 22.86 0.83
C ASN A 90 -5.78 23.30 2.25
N GLU A 91 -6.93 23.94 2.44
CA GLU A 91 -7.43 24.29 3.77
C GLU A 91 -7.55 23.06 4.66
N LEU A 92 -8.17 21.98 4.15
CA LEU A 92 -8.36 20.73 4.88
C LEU A 92 -7.03 20.10 5.33
N MET A 93 -5.97 20.20 4.50
CA MET A 93 -4.62 19.75 4.84
C MET A 93 -3.99 20.49 6.05
N HIS A 94 -4.56 21.63 6.44
CA HIS A 94 -4.05 22.48 7.50
C HIS A 94 -4.93 22.62 8.74
N LEU A 95 -6.12 21.98 8.76
CA LEU A 95 -7.07 22.02 9.87
C LEU A 95 -6.66 21.15 11.09
N THR A 96 -5.45 21.31 11.58
CA THR A 96 -4.87 20.55 12.71
C THR A 96 -5.64 20.62 14.03
N ALA A 97 -6.48 21.65 14.22
CA ALA A 97 -7.35 21.76 15.39
C ALA A 97 -8.60 20.86 15.32
N TYR A 98 -8.92 20.32 14.14
CA TYR A 98 -10.17 19.60 13.88
C TYR A 98 -9.96 18.22 13.24
N VAL A 99 -8.84 18.02 12.55
CA VAL A 99 -8.53 16.78 11.82
C VAL A 99 -7.31 16.13 12.45
N ASP A 100 -7.49 14.91 12.94
CA ASP A 100 -6.43 14.13 13.59
C ASP A 100 -5.52 13.43 12.57
N VAL A 101 -6.09 13.01 11.44
CA VAL A 101 -5.33 12.35 10.36
C VAL A 101 -5.95 12.60 8.99
N LEU A 102 -5.07 12.71 7.99
CA LEU A 102 -5.42 12.83 6.58
C LEU A 102 -4.93 11.59 5.81
N ILE A 103 -5.79 11.02 4.97
CA ILE A 103 -5.47 9.87 4.12
C ILE A 103 -5.75 10.25 2.65
N PRO A 104 -4.73 10.46 1.81
CA PRO A 104 -4.91 10.64 0.38
C PRO A 104 -5.22 9.30 -0.31
N ARG A 105 -6.16 9.28 -1.26
CA ARG A 105 -6.44 8.13 -2.14
C ARG A 105 -6.54 8.58 -3.60
N GLY A 106 -5.52 8.29 -4.40
CA GLY A 106 -5.49 8.67 -5.82
C GLY A 106 -4.14 8.34 -6.42
N GLY A 107 -3.81 8.99 -7.53
CA GLY A 107 -2.49 8.84 -8.15
C GLY A 107 -1.34 9.39 -7.29
N ALA A 108 -0.13 8.98 -7.63
CA ALA A 108 1.13 9.36 -6.99
C ALA A 108 1.26 10.88 -6.75
N ASN A 109 0.85 11.70 -7.73
CA ASN A 109 0.92 13.16 -7.63
C ASN A 109 0.05 13.73 -6.49
N LEU A 110 -1.15 13.19 -6.29
CA LEU A 110 -2.02 13.62 -5.19
C LEU A 110 -1.40 13.24 -3.84
N ILE A 111 -0.95 11.99 -3.71
CA ILE A 111 -0.34 11.47 -2.49
C ILE A 111 0.89 12.30 -2.12
N ARG A 112 1.81 12.55 -3.07
CA ARG A 112 3.00 13.37 -2.86
C ARG A 112 2.66 14.82 -2.49
N SER A 113 1.67 15.42 -3.17
CA SER A 113 1.23 16.78 -2.88
C SER A 113 0.69 16.90 -1.45
N VAL A 114 -0.18 15.98 -1.03
CA VAL A 114 -0.72 15.95 0.33
C VAL A 114 0.38 15.73 1.35
N ALA A 115 1.25 14.74 1.13
CA ALA A 115 2.34 14.42 2.05
C ALA A 115 3.34 15.58 2.21
N LYS A 116 3.54 16.39 1.18
CA LYS A 116 4.46 17.54 1.19
C LYS A 116 3.85 18.78 1.85
N ASN A 117 2.56 19.03 1.63
CA ASN A 117 1.93 20.29 2.01
C ASN A 117 1.16 20.22 3.34
N ALA A 118 0.69 19.05 3.77
CA ALA A 118 -0.15 18.96 4.97
C ALA A 118 0.60 19.22 6.27
N SER A 119 -0.03 19.97 7.17
CA SER A 119 0.37 20.06 8.58
C SER A 119 -0.41 19.10 9.47
N VAL A 120 -1.59 18.64 9.03
CA VAL A 120 -2.29 17.50 9.62
C VAL A 120 -1.45 16.22 9.41
N PRO A 121 -1.33 15.33 10.41
CA PRO A 121 -0.66 14.05 10.24
C PRO A 121 -1.21 13.25 9.07
N VAL A 122 -0.34 12.71 8.22
CA VAL A 122 -0.74 11.96 7.01
C VAL A 122 -0.42 10.49 7.19
N ILE A 123 -1.38 9.61 6.87
CA ILE A 123 -1.08 8.21 6.56
C ILE A 123 -1.09 8.07 5.05
N ARG A 124 0.10 7.92 4.47
CA ARG A 124 0.28 7.86 3.02
C ARG A 124 -0.05 6.47 2.53
N THR A 125 -0.95 6.37 1.55
CA THR A 125 -1.02 5.16 0.73
C THR A 125 0.03 5.26 -0.35
N GLY A 126 0.94 4.29 -0.43
CA GLY A 126 2.16 4.43 -1.23
C GLY A 126 1.97 4.21 -2.73
N GLU A 127 2.94 4.70 -3.48
CA GLU A 127 3.26 4.26 -4.84
C GLU A 127 3.78 2.82 -4.82
N GLY A 128 3.76 2.15 -5.96
CA GLY A 128 3.85 0.69 -6.06
C GLY A 128 4.94 0.13 -6.95
N VAL A 129 6.20 0.60 -6.84
CA VAL A 129 7.33 -0.03 -7.56
C VAL A 129 7.68 -1.34 -6.86
N CYS A 130 6.98 -2.40 -7.25
CA CYS A 130 7.09 -3.73 -6.64
C CYS A 130 7.99 -4.64 -7.47
N HIS A 131 8.79 -5.47 -6.79
CA HIS A 131 9.74 -6.39 -7.42
C HIS A 131 9.37 -7.85 -7.19
N VAL A 132 9.72 -8.68 -8.19
CA VAL A 132 9.79 -10.13 -8.05
C VAL A 132 11.22 -10.57 -8.35
N TYR A 133 11.91 -11.12 -7.36
CA TYR A 133 13.24 -11.71 -7.52
C TYR A 133 13.15 -13.22 -7.73
N ILE A 134 13.75 -13.69 -8.82
CA ILE A 134 13.89 -15.10 -9.17
C ILE A 134 15.30 -15.54 -8.82
N ASP A 135 15.42 -16.26 -7.71
CA ASP A 135 16.68 -16.74 -7.14
C ASP A 135 17.27 -17.92 -7.93
N SER A 136 18.57 -18.17 -7.76
CA SER A 136 19.30 -19.28 -8.39
C SER A 136 18.69 -20.65 -8.09
N GLU A 137 18.09 -20.84 -6.92
CA GLU A 137 17.44 -22.11 -6.53
C GLU A 137 15.90 -22.09 -6.71
N ALA A 138 15.38 -21.18 -7.55
CA ALA A 138 13.95 -21.07 -7.81
C ALA A 138 13.36 -22.29 -8.54
N ASP A 139 12.08 -22.56 -8.28
CA ASP A 139 11.27 -23.32 -9.23
C ASP A 139 10.87 -22.41 -10.40
N LEU A 140 11.45 -22.62 -11.59
CA LEU A 140 11.27 -21.70 -12.71
C LEU A 140 9.83 -21.65 -13.23
N ASP A 141 9.12 -22.79 -13.22
CA ASP A 141 7.72 -22.83 -13.65
C ASP A 141 6.80 -22.12 -12.64
N MET A 142 7.09 -22.24 -11.34
CA MET A 142 6.41 -21.46 -10.31
C MET A 142 6.70 -19.96 -10.44
N GLY A 143 7.97 -19.59 -10.61
CA GLY A 143 8.40 -18.21 -10.77
C GLY A 143 7.73 -17.53 -11.95
N ALA A 144 7.66 -18.21 -13.11
CA ALA A 144 7.02 -17.67 -14.31
C ALA A 144 5.51 -17.43 -14.10
N LYS A 145 4.82 -18.35 -13.42
CA LYS A 145 3.39 -18.19 -13.07
C LYS A 145 3.15 -17.05 -12.07
N ILE A 146 4.01 -16.94 -11.06
CA ILE A 146 3.90 -15.88 -10.05
C ILE A 146 4.16 -14.52 -10.70
N LEU A 147 5.24 -14.37 -11.47
CA LEU A 147 5.54 -13.12 -12.19
C LEU A 147 4.39 -12.73 -13.12
N TYR A 148 3.87 -13.69 -13.90
CA TYR A 148 2.73 -13.44 -14.76
C TYR A 148 1.50 -12.98 -13.96
N ASN A 149 1.18 -13.62 -12.83
CA ASN A 149 0.08 -13.17 -11.98
C ASN A 149 0.33 -11.76 -11.41
N ALA A 150 1.55 -11.50 -10.92
CA ALA A 150 1.94 -10.25 -10.30
C ALA A 150 1.83 -9.07 -11.28
N LYS A 151 2.25 -9.22 -12.54
CA LYS A 151 2.16 -8.19 -13.57
C LYS A 151 0.78 -8.12 -14.25
N CYS A 152 0.24 -9.28 -14.65
CA CYS A 152 -0.82 -9.34 -15.65
C CYS A 152 -2.24 -9.52 -15.10
N SER A 153 -2.41 -9.83 -13.80
CA SER A 153 -3.76 -10.02 -13.24
C SER A 153 -4.54 -8.71 -13.17
N ARG A 154 -3.87 -7.63 -12.78
CA ARG A 154 -4.40 -6.26 -12.74
C ARG A 154 -3.20 -5.29 -12.76
N PRO A 155 -2.77 -4.79 -13.93
CA PRO A 155 -1.56 -3.97 -14.01
C PRO A 155 -1.71 -2.57 -13.42
N SER A 156 -2.93 -2.04 -13.29
CA SER A 156 -3.23 -0.67 -12.85
C SER A 156 -3.41 -0.50 -11.34
N VAL A 157 -2.81 -1.39 -10.54
CA VAL A 157 -2.85 -1.30 -9.07
C VAL A 157 -1.43 -1.32 -8.52
N CYS A 158 -1.23 -0.58 -7.44
CA CYS A 158 0.06 -0.33 -6.79
C CYS A 158 0.77 -1.56 -6.19
N ASN A 159 0.21 -2.76 -6.31
CA ASN A 159 0.87 -3.99 -5.89
C ASN A 159 1.20 -4.92 -7.08
N ALA A 160 0.99 -4.45 -8.31
CA ALA A 160 1.45 -5.13 -9.51
C ALA A 160 2.97 -5.10 -9.57
N ALA A 161 3.61 -6.16 -10.06
CA ALA A 161 5.04 -6.15 -10.28
C ALA A 161 5.40 -5.13 -11.37
N GLU A 162 6.40 -4.28 -11.11
CA GLU A 162 6.92 -3.30 -12.07
C GLU A 162 8.34 -3.66 -12.53
N CYS A 163 9.06 -4.44 -11.73
CA CYS A 163 10.38 -4.95 -12.07
C CYS A 163 10.52 -6.44 -11.72
N VAL A 164 11.20 -7.20 -12.58
CA VAL A 164 11.68 -8.55 -12.27
C VAL A 164 13.20 -8.55 -12.19
N LEU A 165 13.70 -9.07 -11.08
CA LEU A 165 15.12 -9.34 -10.87
C LEU A 165 15.36 -10.83 -11.09
N VAL A 166 16.38 -11.21 -11.85
CA VAL A 166 16.65 -12.62 -12.18
C VAL A 166 18.11 -12.95 -11.92
N ALA A 167 18.38 -14.01 -11.16
CA ALA A 167 19.74 -14.46 -10.92
C ALA A 167 20.42 -14.89 -12.23
N GLU A 168 21.68 -14.47 -12.43
CA GLU A 168 22.39 -14.60 -13.71
C GLU A 168 22.57 -16.04 -14.19
N ASP A 169 22.70 -16.99 -13.26
CA ASP A 169 22.95 -18.40 -13.54
C ASP A 169 21.72 -19.16 -14.07
N ILE A 170 20.51 -18.64 -13.80
CA ILE A 170 19.24 -19.24 -14.25
C ILE A 170 18.49 -18.38 -15.28
N ALA A 171 19.01 -17.19 -15.61
CA ALA A 171 18.27 -16.20 -16.39
C ALA A 171 17.80 -16.71 -17.76
N ALA A 172 18.67 -17.40 -18.51
CA ALA A 172 18.32 -17.94 -19.82
C ALA A 172 17.16 -18.95 -19.75
N ASP A 173 17.21 -19.88 -18.80
CA ASP A 173 16.19 -20.92 -18.63
C ASP A 173 14.88 -20.33 -18.09
N PHE A 174 14.96 -19.35 -17.19
CA PHE A 174 13.80 -18.65 -16.68
C PHE A 174 13.05 -17.89 -17.79
N PHE A 175 13.77 -17.16 -18.65
CA PHE A 175 13.15 -16.39 -19.73
C PHE A 175 12.43 -17.27 -20.75
N GLN A 176 12.92 -18.48 -21.02
CA GLN A 176 12.21 -19.46 -21.85
C GLN A 176 10.82 -19.83 -21.29
N LYS A 177 10.65 -19.76 -19.98
CA LYS A 177 9.37 -20.02 -19.29
C LYS A 177 8.49 -18.78 -19.18
N ALA A 178 9.08 -17.64 -18.83
CA ALA A 178 8.35 -16.42 -18.52
C ALA A 178 7.85 -15.66 -19.77
N ILE A 179 8.69 -15.52 -20.80
CA ILE A 179 8.37 -14.72 -21.99
C ILE A 179 7.09 -15.22 -22.70
N PRO A 180 6.88 -16.54 -22.94
CA PRO A 180 5.66 -17.00 -23.58
C PRO A 180 4.39 -16.60 -22.81
N LEU A 181 4.43 -16.59 -21.48
CA LEU A 181 3.30 -16.16 -20.65
C LEU A 181 3.06 -14.66 -20.76
N LEU A 182 4.11 -13.85 -20.62
CA LEU A 182 4.04 -12.38 -20.68
C LEU A 182 3.54 -11.89 -22.06
N LYS A 183 3.94 -12.57 -23.14
CA LYS A 183 3.44 -12.28 -24.51
C LYS A 183 1.94 -12.44 -24.66
N THR A 184 1.29 -13.31 -23.89
CA THR A 184 -0.18 -13.48 -23.99
C THR A 184 -0.95 -12.20 -23.64
N LYS A 185 -0.29 -11.25 -22.98
CA LYS A 185 -0.82 -9.92 -22.61
C LYS A 185 -0.07 -8.77 -23.28
N ASN A 186 0.85 -9.06 -24.20
CA ASN A 186 1.70 -8.08 -24.87
C ASN A 186 2.48 -7.19 -23.87
N VAL A 187 3.05 -7.80 -22.83
CA VAL A 187 3.89 -7.04 -21.89
C VAL A 187 5.16 -6.55 -22.59
N GLU A 188 5.39 -5.24 -22.57
CA GLU A 188 6.64 -4.62 -23.01
C GLU A 188 7.75 -4.89 -21.99
N LEU A 189 8.88 -5.46 -22.42
CA LEU A 189 10.00 -5.80 -21.56
C LEU A 189 11.13 -4.78 -21.71
N ARG A 190 11.39 -4.01 -20.65
CA ARG A 190 12.48 -3.03 -20.60
C ARG A 190 13.68 -3.65 -19.89
N CYS A 191 14.69 -4.00 -20.65
CA CYS A 191 15.75 -4.90 -20.23
C CYS A 191 17.06 -4.15 -20.02
N ASP A 192 17.79 -4.50 -18.97
CA ASP A 192 19.21 -4.16 -18.89
C ASP A 192 20.01 -4.85 -20.03
N LYS A 193 21.32 -4.62 -20.09
CA LYS A 193 22.17 -5.19 -21.13
C LYS A 193 22.20 -6.73 -21.11
N ALA A 194 22.19 -7.36 -19.94
CA ALA A 194 22.31 -8.81 -19.79
C ALA A 194 21.00 -9.51 -20.13
N ALA A 195 19.88 -9.04 -19.58
CA ALA A 195 18.53 -9.43 -19.93
C ALA A 195 18.27 -9.25 -21.42
N LEU A 196 18.62 -8.09 -22.01
CA LEU A 196 18.35 -7.82 -23.43
C LEU A 196 19.08 -8.82 -24.36
N ALA A 197 20.29 -9.23 -24.00
CA ALA A 197 21.04 -10.24 -24.75
C ALA A 197 20.36 -11.62 -24.73
N LEU A 198 19.60 -11.94 -23.69
CA LEU A 198 18.90 -13.22 -23.51
C LEU A 198 17.47 -13.18 -24.03
N VAL A 199 16.75 -12.09 -23.79
CA VAL A 199 15.36 -11.84 -24.23
C VAL A 199 15.29 -11.61 -25.74
N GLY A 200 16.33 -10.99 -26.32
CA GLY A 200 16.42 -10.76 -27.76
C GLY A 200 15.35 -9.79 -28.27
N GLY A 201 14.72 -10.13 -29.41
CA GLY A 201 13.76 -9.25 -30.10
C GLY A 201 12.45 -8.98 -29.35
N ASP A 202 12.25 -9.63 -28.20
CA ASP A 202 11.09 -9.43 -27.32
C ASP A 202 11.32 -8.32 -26.29
N GLY A 203 12.52 -7.77 -26.20
CA GLY A 203 12.91 -6.74 -25.24
C GLY A 203 13.41 -5.47 -25.93
N ILE A 204 13.32 -4.36 -25.19
CA ILE A 204 13.94 -3.08 -25.52
C ILE A 204 14.91 -2.68 -24.40
N ALA A 205 15.87 -1.82 -24.70
CA ALA A 205 16.83 -1.37 -23.69
C ALA A 205 16.13 -0.47 -22.65
N ALA A 206 16.30 -0.79 -21.37
CA ALA A 206 15.88 0.05 -20.25
C ALA A 206 16.69 1.35 -20.18
N GLN A 207 16.04 2.41 -19.73
CA GLN A 207 16.64 3.67 -19.30
C GLN A 207 16.80 3.66 -17.77
N GLU A 208 17.62 4.55 -17.22
CA GLU A 208 17.79 4.65 -15.76
C GLU A 208 16.46 4.91 -15.03
N SER A 209 15.58 5.70 -15.63
CA SER A 209 14.26 6.02 -15.06
C SER A 209 13.31 4.82 -15.00
N ASP A 210 13.61 3.72 -15.68
CA ASP A 210 12.75 2.53 -15.66
C ASP A 210 12.80 1.79 -14.33
N TRP A 211 13.90 1.91 -13.58
CA TRP A 211 14.06 1.20 -12.31
C TRP A 211 13.15 1.75 -11.20
N ASP A 212 12.81 3.04 -11.27
CA ASP A 212 11.97 3.74 -10.30
C ASP A 212 10.52 3.98 -10.81
N ALA A 213 10.16 3.40 -11.97
CA ALA A 213 8.88 3.69 -12.62
C ALA A 213 7.75 2.74 -12.16
N GLU A 214 6.68 3.33 -11.63
CA GLU A 214 5.37 2.67 -11.56
C GLU A 214 4.67 2.88 -12.90
N TYR A 215 4.54 1.81 -13.69
CA TYR A 215 4.02 1.88 -15.06
C TYR A 215 2.50 1.85 -15.12
N ASP A 216 1.85 1.17 -14.16
CA ASP A 216 0.39 0.95 -14.12
C ASP A 216 -0.18 0.29 -15.41
N ASP A 217 0.67 -0.37 -16.19
CA ASP A 217 0.35 -0.94 -17.51
C ASP A 217 1.10 -2.27 -17.73
N TYR A 218 0.88 -2.89 -18.88
CA TYR A 218 1.62 -4.06 -19.35
C TYR A 218 3.05 -3.69 -19.80
N ILE A 219 3.82 -3.11 -18.88
CA ILE A 219 5.24 -2.80 -19.01
C ILE A 219 5.95 -3.41 -17.80
N LEU A 220 7.11 -4.02 -18.00
CA LEU A 220 7.90 -4.66 -16.97
C LEU A 220 9.39 -4.39 -17.19
N ALA A 221 10.05 -3.80 -16.19
CA ALA A 221 11.50 -3.71 -16.15
C ALA A 221 12.12 -5.08 -15.83
N VAL A 222 13.24 -5.40 -16.47
CA VAL A 222 13.92 -6.70 -16.38
C VAL A 222 15.40 -6.48 -16.12
N HIS A 223 15.87 -6.90 -14.96
CA HIS A 223 17.26 -6.73 -14.54
C HIS A 223 17.86 -8.08 -14.12
N VAL A 224 19.04 -8.40 -14.64
CA VAL A 224 19.78 -9.60 -14.25
C VAL A 224 20.77 -9.22 -13.15
N VAL A 225 20.73 -9.95 -12.04
CA VAL A 225 21.55 -9.70 -10.85
C VAL A 225 22.43 -10.92 -10.55
N LYS A 226 23.59 -10.70 -9.93
CA LYS A 226 24.56 -11.77 -9.67
C LYS A 226 24.13 -12.73 -8.57
N ASN A 227 23.41 -12.22 -7.57
CA ASN A 227 23.00 -12.96 -6.39
C ASN A 227 21.92 -12.23 -5.59
N THR A 228 21.45 -12.88 -4.52
CA THR A 228 20.43 -12.35 -3.62
C THR A 228 20.81 -11.03 -2.96
N ALA A 229 22.08 -10.79 -2.63
CA ALA A 229 22.50 -9.56 -1.98
C ALA A 229 22.33 -8.35 -2.91
N GLU A 230 22.74 -8.48 -4.18
CA GLU A 230 22.50 -7.46 -5.19
C GLU A 230 21.00 -7.24 -5.45
N ALA A 231 20.19 -8.30 -5.41
CA ALA A 231 18.73 -8.18 -5.52
C ALA A 231 18.13 -7.36 -4.37
N ILE A 232 18.55 -7.63 -3.13
CA ILE A 232 18.09 -6.91 -1.93
C ILE A 232 18.52 -5.44 -2.00
N ASP A 233 19.77 -5.17 -2.37
CA ASP A 233 20.29 -3.80 -2.49
C ASP A 233 19.52 -3.02 -3.56
N PHE A 234 19.23 -3.64 -4.71
CA PHE A 234 18.44 -3.04 -5.77
C PHE A 234 17.01 -2.72 -5.30
N ILE A 235 16.33 -3.68 -4.67
CA ILE A 235 14.96 -3.50 -4.17
C ILE A 235 14.90 -2.37 -3.13
N ASN A 236 15.84 -2.32 -2.20
CA ASN A 236 15.86 -1.28 -1.18
C ASN A 236 16.24 0.11 -1.76
N ALA A 237 16.92 0.16 -2.89
CA ALA A 237 17.27 1.41 -3.58
C ALA A 237 16.13 1.96 -4.47
N HIS A 238 15.42 1.07 -5.17
CA HIS A 238 14.45 1.43 -6.22
C HIS A 238 12.99 1.17 -5.85
N GLY A 239 12.73 0.29 -4.89
CA GLY A 239 11.39 -0.01 -4.41
C GLY A 239 10.78 1.12 -3.60
N THR A 240 9.45 1.24 -3.67
CA THR A 240 8.68 2.20 -2.86
C THR A 240 8.30 1.66 -1.49
N GLY A 241 8.84 0.50 -1.10
CA GLY A 241 8.56 -0.19 0.16
C GLY A 241 7.13 -0.74 0.22
N HIS A 242 6.52 -1.08 -0.92
CA HIS A 242 5.15 -1.58 -1.01
C HIS A 242 5.08 -3.10 -0.89
N SER A 243 5.55 -3.84 -1.89
CA SER A 243 5.43 -5.29 -1.93
C SER A 243 6.54 -5.93 -2.73
N GLU A 244 7.29 -6.82 -2.09
CA GLU A 244 8.48 -7.41 -2.70
C GLU A 244 8.44 -8.92 -2.53
N ALA A 245 8.80 -9.67 -3.56
CA ALA A 245 8.72 -11.13 -3.53
C ALA A 245 10.04 -11.77 -3.93
N ILE A 246 10.42 -12.85 -3.24
CA ILE A 246 11.47 -13.78 -3.67
C ILE A 246 10.86 -15.13 -4.05
N ILE A 247 11.34 -15.71 -5.14
CA ILE A 247 11.04 -17.09 -5.56
C ILE A 247 12.29 -17.93 -5.35
N THR A 248 12.26 -18.86 -4.40
CA THR A 248 13.42 -19.73 -4.07
C THR A 248 12.97 -21.02 -3.38
N LYS A 249 13.74 -22.10 -3.54
CA LYS A 249 13.65 -23.31 -2.69
C LYS A 249 14.63 -23.28 -1.51
N ASN A 250 15.55 -22.33 -1.48
CA ASN A 250 16.55 -22.23 -0.43
C ASN A 250 15.95 -21.56 0.82
N TYR A 251 15.88 -22.31 1.91
CA TYR A 251 15.36 -21.84 3.19
C TYR A 251 16.13 -20.62 3.74
N PHE A 252 17.46 -20.66 3.70
CA PHE A 252 18.29 -19.60 4.27
C PHE A 252 18.22 -18.31 3.43
N THR A 253 18.20 -18.44 2.11
CA THR A 253 18.00 -17.29 1.21
C THR A 253 16.64 -16.64 1.43
N ALA A 254 15.58 -17.44 1.57
CA ALA A 254 14.24 -16.93 1.85
C ALA A 254 14.18 -16.15 3.18
N GLN A 255 14.75 -16.69 4.25
CA GLN A 255 14.80 -15.99 5.55
C GLN A 255 15.61 -14.69 5.47
N HIS A 256 16.78 -14.73 4.81
CA HIS A 256 17.60 -13.53 4.65
C HIS A 256 16.88 -12.42 3.88
N PHE A 257 16.17 -12.77 2.80
CA PHE A 257 15.39 -11.81 2.03
C PHE A 257 14.26 -11.19 2.86
N LEU A 258 13.52 -11.99 3.64
CA LEU A 258 12.47 -11.51 4.54
C LEU A 258 13.00 -10.53 5.59
N ASP A 259 14.21 -10.76 6.11
CA ASP A 259 14.81 -9.92 7.14
C ASP A 259 15.42 -8.62 6.58
N ALA A 260 15.92 -8.65 5.33
CA ALA A 260 16.72 -7.58 4.76
C ALA A 260 15.96 -6.63 3.83
N VAL A 261 14.82 -7.05 3.26
CA VAL A 261 13.99 -6.20 2.41
C VAL A 261 13.02 -5.39 3.27
N ASP A 262 13.09 -4.06 3.15
CA ASP A 262 12.31 -3.14 3.99
C ASP A 262 11.04 -2.64 3.29
N ALA A 263 10.07 -3.55 3.11
CA ALA A 263 8.77 -3.23 2.52
C ALA A 263 7.61 -3.48 3.47
N ALA A 264 6.42 -3.01 3.09
CA ALA A 264 5.19 -3.23 3.84
C ALA A 264 4.74 -4.69 3.83
N ALA A 265 4.99 -5.40 2.73
CA ALA A 265 4.78 -6.84 2.63
C ALA A 265 5.95 -7.48 1.87
N VAL A 266 6.55 -8.53 2.43
CA VAL A 266 7.64 -9.29 1.82
C VAL A 266 7.22 -10.75 1.69
N TYR A 267 7.31 -11.30 0.48
CA TYR A 267 6.76 -12.60 0.13
C TYR A 267 7.85 -13.60 -0.22
N VAL A 268 7.61 -14.86 0.12
CA VAL A 268 8.36 -16.01 -0.38
C VAL A 268 7.40 -16.87 -1.19
N ASN A 269 7.74 -17.13 -2.46
CA ASN A 269 6.98 -18.01 -3.36
C ASN A 269 5.49 -17.64 -3.49
N ALA A 270 5.17 -16.34 -3.46
CA ALA A 270 3.81 -15.82 -3.62
C ALA A 270 3.82 -14.51 -4.44
N SER A 271 2.68 -14.20 -5.03
CA SER A 271 2.48 -12.99 -5.83
C SER A 271 2.35 -11.75 -4.95
N THR A 272 2.93 -10.63 -5.39
CA THR A 272 2.76 -9.31 -4.74
C THR A 272 1.31 -8.84 -4.74
N ARG A 273 0.46 -9.41 -5.61
CA ARG A 273 -0.98 -9.11 -5.70
C ARG A 273 -1.76 -9.44 -4.44
N PHE A 274 -1.21 -10.27 -3.56
CA PHE A 274 -1.82 -10.58 -2.27
C PHE A 274 -1.74 -9.45 -1.24
N THR A 275 -1.02 -8.35 -1.52
CA THR A 275 -1.04 -7.16 -0.64
C THR A 275 -2.37 -6.44 -0.80
N ASP A 276 -3.37 -6.94 -0.10
CA ASP A 276 -4.76 -6.51 -0.13
C ASP A 276 -5.42 -6.93 1.20
N GLY A 277 -6.20 -6.04 1.80
CA GLY A 277 -6.82 -6.28 3.11
C GLY A 277 -7.81 -7.45 3.10
N GLY A 278 -8.47 -7.74 1.99
CA GLY A 278 -9.32 -8.92 1.85
C GLY A 278 -8.51 -10.20 1.89
N GLU A 279 -7.43 -10.26 1.11
CA GLU A 279 -6.51 -11.40 1.07
C GLU A 279 -5.77 -11.61 2.41
N PHE A 280 -5.50 -10.53 3.15
CA PHE A 280 -4.89 -10.57 4.48
C PHE A 280 -5.89 -10.88 5.62
N GLY A 281 -7.18 -11.09 5.29
CA GLY A 281 -8.20 -11.43 6.28
C GLY A 281 -8.69 -10.27 7.14
N LEU A 282 -8.40 -9.02 6.74
CA LEU A 282 -8.93 -7.80 7.37
C LEU A 282 -10.39 -7.52 6.96
N GLY A 283 -10.85 -8.19 5.91
CA GLY A 283 -12.19 -8.05 5.34
C GLY A 283 -12.36 -6.82 4.46
N ALA A 284 -11.86 -5.67 4.89
CA ALA A 284 -11.83 -4.43 4.12
C ALA A 284 -10.61 -3.58 4.49
N GLU A 285 -10.21 -2.68 3.60
CA GLU A 285 -9.10 -1.76 3.81
C GLU A 285 -9.41 -0.32 3.37
N ILE A 286 -8.79 0.65 4.04
CA ILE A 286 -8.75 2.04 3.59
C ILE A 286 -7.65 2.29 2.55
N GLY A 287 -6.73 1.33 2.36
CA GLY A 287 -5.61 1.39 1.43
C GLY A 287 -4.35 0.76 2.03
N ILE A 288 -3.25 0.79 1.27
CA ILE A 288 -1.97 0.21 1.67
C ILE A 288 -0.99 1.30 2.06
N SER A 289 -0.54 1.32 3.32
CA SER A 289 0.48 2.27 3.75
C SER A 289 1.89 1.71 3.59
N THR A 290 2.78 2.50 2.99
CA THR A 290 4.20 2.15 2.86
C THR A 290 5.08 2.84 3.90
N GLN A 291 4.51 3.74 4.70
CA GLN A 291 5.26 4.43 5.75
C GLN A 291 5.50 3.51 6.96
N LYS A 292 6.56 3.77 7.72
CA LYS A 292 6.87 2.98 8.92
C LYS A 292 6.06 3.39 10.15
N MET A 293 5.65 4.64 10.24
CA MET A 293 4.99 5.19 11.43
C MET A 293 3.49 4.85 11.45
N HIS A 294 3.01 4.44 12.62
CA HIS A 294 1.61 4.11 12.93
C HIS A 294 1.08 2.83 12.27
N ALA A 295 0.90 2.83 10.95
CA ALA A 295 0.35 1.71 10.19
C ALA A 295 1.20 1.46 8.95
N ARG A 296 1.45 0.18 8.64
CA ARG A 296 2.22 -0.26 7.48
C ARG A 296 1.58 -1.53 6.90
N GLY A 297 1.41 -1.58 5.58
CA GLY A 297 0.65 -2.60 4.88
C GLY A 297 -0.83 -2.24 4.71
N PRO A 298 -1.68 -3.24 4.40
CA PRO A 298 -3.13 -3.05 4.34
C PRO A 298 -3.70 -2.46 5.63
N MET A 299 -4.45 -1.38 5.51
CA MET A 299 -5.01 -0.68 6.66
C MET A 299 -6.48 -1.03 6.87
N GLY A 300 -6.76 -1.90 7.84
CA GLY A 300 -8.09 -2.28 8.27
C GLY A 300 -8.65 -1.37 9.37
N LEU A 301 -9.56 -1.90 10.18
CA LEU A 301 -10.18 -1.16 11.28
C LEU A 301 -9.19 -0.79 12.39
N GLU A 302 -8.22 -1.66 12.68
CA GLU A 302 -7.28 -1.44 13.77
C GLU A 302 -6.33 -0.27 13.47
N GLU A 303 -5.96 -0.10 12.21
CA GLU A 303 -5.08 0.97 11.74
C GLU A 303 -5.77 2.35 11.77
N LEU A 304 -7.10 2.39 11.94
CA LEU A 304 -7.87 3.62 12.15
C LEU A 304 -8.07 3.96 13.64
N THR A 305 -7.26 3.40 14.52
CA THR A 305 -7.36 3.60 15.97
C THR A 305 -6.02 3.94 16.60
N SER A 306 -6.06 4.64 17.72
CA SER A 306 -4.92 4.86 18.61
C SER A 306 -5.10 4.06 19.91
N CYS A 307 -4.28 4.38 20.90
CA CYS A 307 -4.38 3.81 22.23
C CYS A 307 -4.18 4.85 23.32
N LYS A 308 -4.80 4.61 24.47
CA LYS A 308 -4.55 5.35 25.71
C LYS A 308 -4.21 4.41 26.85
N TYR A 309 -3.48 4.91 27.84
CA TYR A 309 -3.26 4.18 29.08
C TYR A 309 -4.42 4.42 30.05
N VAL A 310 -4.82 3.35 30.73
CA VAL A 310 -5.80 3.37 31.81
C VAL A 310 -5.09 2.83 33.04
N ILE A 311 -5.10 3.61 34.12
CA ILE A 311 -4.37 3.30 35.35
C ILE A 311 -5.36 3.27 36.50
N TYR A 312 -5.36 2.17 37.25
CA TYR A 312 -6.04 2.06 38.54
C TYR A 312 -5.01 2.17 39.65
N GLY A 313 -5.33 2.97 40.65
CA GLY A 313 -4.53 3.13 41.86
C GLY A 313 -5.41 3.18 43.10
N GLU A 314 -4.76 3.02 44.24
CA GLU A 314 -5.35 3.01 45.58
C GLU A 314 -4.71 4.10 46.46
N GLY A 315 -4.14 5.15 45.83
CA GLY A 315 -3.47 6.27 46.52
C GLY A 315 -1.96 6.32 46.37
N GLN A 316 -1.38 5.59 45.42
CA GLN A 316 0.06 5.67 45.12
C GLN A 316 0.46 7.09 44.74
N ILE A 317 1.51 7.59 45.38
CA ILE A 317 2.18 8.85 45.05
C ILE A 317 3.54 8.58 44.39
N ARG A 318 4.08 9.60 43.70
CA ARG A 318 5.44 9.60 43.15
C ARG A 318 6.32 10.49 44.02
N GLU A 319 7.38 9.92 44.57
CA GLU A 319 8.46 10.66 45.26
C GLU A 319 9.47 11.27 44.27
#